data_AF-A0A7C7R050-F1
#
_entry.id   AF-A0A7C7R050-F1
#
_cell.length_a   1.000
_cell.length_b   1.000
_cell.length_c   1.000
_cell.angle_alpha   90.00
_cell.angle_beta   90.00
_cell.angle_gamma   90.00
#
_symmetry.space_group_name_H-M   'P 1'
#
loop_
_entity.id
_entity.type
_entity.pdbx_description
1 polymer ?
#
loop_
_entity_poly.entity_id
_entity_poly.type
_entity_poly.pdbx_seq_one_letter_code
_entity_poly.pdbx_strand_id
1 'polypeptide(L)'
;MRVSGICLTAAVIGLLASGPLAAQGPAEGKIRVLLTTGGHGFQAEPFYAVFDAMEDVTYTKAQLPQDAGLLKPGLEKKYDVIVMYDMVRGFPPEQQEAFVALLRRGIGVVSLHHNLGAHRDWGEFRKIIGGKFIFEPITI
;
A
#
# COMPACT_ATOMS: atom_id res chain seq x y z
N MET A 1 -23.56 63.19 22.64
CA MET A 1 -24.16 62.18 21.74
C MET A 1 -23.04 61.36 21.12
N ARG A 2 -23.06 60.05 21.35
CA ARG A 2 -22.11 59.04 20.82
C ARG A 2 -22.69 58.43 19.55
N VAL A 3 -21.90 58.28 18.48
CA VAL A 3 -21.90 57.14 17.53
C VAL A 3 -20.53 57.17 16.82
N SER A 4 -19.54 56.35 17.19
CA SER A 4 -19.30 54.95 16.82
C SER A 4 -19.16 54.72 15.31
N GLY A 5 -17.90 54.61 14.85
CA GLY A 5 -17.55 54.14 13.49
C GLY A 5 -16.62 52.94 13.63
N ILE A 6 -17.18 51.74 13.54
CA ILE A 6 -16.46 50.47 13.58
C ILE A 6 -15.89 50.22 12.18
N CYS A 7 -14.57 50.16 12.07
CA CYS A 7 -13.85 49.74 10.89
C CYS A 7 -13.91 48.20 10.82
N LEU A 8 -14.73 47.66 9.93
CA LEU A 8 -14.89 46.21 9.74
C LEU A 8 -13.75 45.70 8.84
N THR A 9 -12.79 45.00 9.41
CA THR A 9 -11.79 44.22 8.67
C THR A 9 -12.45 42.96 8.11
N ALA A 10 -12.52 42.85 6.79
CA ALA A 10 -12.97 41.63 6.12
C ALA A 10 -11.87 40.56 6.20
N ALA A 11 -12.02 39.59 7.10
CA ALA A 11 -11.20 38.39 7.12
C ALA A 11 -11.70 37.42 6.04
N VAL A 12 -10.92 37.23 4.99
CA VAL A 12 -11.16 36.17 3.99
C VAL A 12 -10.74 34.84 4.61
N ILE A 13 -11.71 34.10 5.13
CA ILE A 13 -11.51 32.72 5.55
C ILE A 13 -11.41 31.88 4.27
N GLY A 14 -10.18 31.50 3.91
CA GLY A 14 -9.91 30.57 2.82
C GLY A 14 -10.47 29.19 3.19
N LEU A 15 -11.56 28.81 2.53
CA LEU A 15 -12.14 27.48 2.64
C LEU A 15 -11.17 26.49 1.96
N LEU A 16 -10.39 25.76 2.76
CA LEU A 16 -9.62 24.61 2.28
C LEU A 16 -10.61 23.51 1.90
N ALA A 17 -10.97 23.46 0.61
CA ALA A 17 -11.73 22.36 0.06
C ALA A 17 -10.86 21.10 0.06
N SER A 18 -11.05 20.25 1.07
CA SER A 18 -10.54 18.89 1.13
C SER A 18 -11.26 18.05 0.07
N GLY A 19 -10.89 18.22 -1.19
CA GLY A 19 -11.30 17.30 -2.25
C GLY A 19 -10.73 15.91 -2.00
N PRO A 20 -11.40 14.83 -2.45
CA PRO A 20 -10.82 13.50 -2.39
C PRO A 20 -9.46 13.53 -3.11
N LEU A 21 -8.44 13.00 -2.45
CA LEU A 21 -7.13 12.77 -3.04
C LEU A 21 -7.33 11.70 -4.13
N ALA A 22 -7.72 12.13 -5.32
CA ALA A 22 -7.74 11.26 -6.48
C ALA A 22 -6.32 10.72 -6.63
N ALA A 23 -6.19 9.38 -6.64
CA ALA A 23 -4.94 8.75 -6.97
C ALA A 23 -4.52 9.30 -8.33
N GLN A 24 -3.43 10.07 -8.35
CA GLN A 24 -2.85 10.53 -9.60
C GLN A 24 -2.53 9.26 -10.38
N GLY A 25 -3.12 9.15 -11.58
CA GLY A 25 -2.78 8.05 -12.49
C GLY A 25 -1.26 8.01 -12.70
N PRO A 26 -0.70 6.87 -13.16
CA PRO A 26 0.72 6.77 -13.42
C PRO A 26 1.19 7.97 -14.24
N ALA A 27 2.25 8.65 -13.79
CA ALA A 27 2.92 9.65 -14.61
C ALA A 27 3.28 8.99 -15.95
N GLU A 28 3.18 9.72 -17.07
CA GLU A 28 3.40 9.22 -18.44
C GLU A 28 4.52 8.15 -18.50
N GLY A 29 4.13 6.89 -18.70
CA GLY A 29 5.03 5.74 -18.58
C GLY A 29 4.32 4.44 -18.16
N LYS A 30 5.07 3.33 -18.13
CA LYS A 30 4.58 2.03 -17.65
C LYS A 30 4.37 2.06 -16.13
N ILE A 31 3.38 1.34 -15.62
CA ILE A 31 3.13 1.11 -14.19
C ILE A 31 4.33 0.37 -13.59
N ARG A 32 4.89 0.89 -12.51
CA ARG A 32 6.04 0.33 -11.80
C ARG A 32 5.58 -0.50 -10.62
N VAL A 33 5.69 -1.82 -10.74
CA VAL A 33 5.23 -2.79 -9.74
C VAL A 33 6.40 -3.27 -8.89
N LEU A 34 6.23 -3.24 -7.57
CA LEU A 34 7.02 -4.12 -6.69
C LEU A 34 6.23 -5.41 -6.46
N LEU A 35 6.73 -6.54 -6.98
CA LEU A 35 6.08 -7.84 -6.90
C LEU A 35 6.68 -8.66 -5.76
N THR A 36 5.94 -8.82 -4.66
CA THR A 36 6.39 -9.59 -3.50
C THR A 36 6.00 -11.06 -3.63
N THR A 37 6.97 -11.94 -3.37
CA THR A 37 6.80 -13.40 -3.33
C THR A 37 7.57 -13.97 -2.15
N GLY A 38 7.37 -15.24 -1.80
CA GLY A 38 8.10 -15.92 -0.72
C GLY A 38 7.18 -16.49 0.37
N GLY A 39 7.77 -17.19 1.33
CA GLY A 39 7.04 -17.87 2.42
C GLY A 39 6.31 -19.16 2.03
N HIS A 40 5.80 -19.27 0.79
CA HIS A 40 5.15 -20.48 0.28
C HIS A 40 5.51 -20.74 -1.19
N GLY A 41 5.50 -22.01 -1.60
CA GLY A 41 5.85 -22.43 -2.95
C GLY A 41 4.79 -22.08 -3.99
N PHE A 42 5.21 -21.84 -5.23
CA PHE A 42 4.35 -21.57 -6.37
C PHE A 42 5.05 -21.93 -7.68
N GLN A 43 4.31 -21.98 -8.79
CA GLN A 43 4.89 -22.20 -10.11
C GLN A 43 5.44 -20.88 -10.67
N ALA A 44 6.75 -20.67 -10.52
CA ALA A 44 7.39 -19.39 -10.82
C ALA A 44 7.30 -18.97 -12.28
N GLU A 45 7.62 -19.86 -13.23
CA GLU A 45 7.60 -19.52 -14.66
C GLU A 45 6.23 -19.02 -15.15
N PRO A 46 5.12 -19.78 -15.02
CA PRO A 46 3.84 -19.30 -15.49
C PRO A 46 3.33 -18.08 -14.70
N PHE A 47 3.72 -17.94 -13.43
CA PHE A 47 3.36 -16.76 -12.64
C PHE A 47 4.00 -15.48 -13.18
N TYR A 48 5.31 -15.51 -13.46
CA TYR A 48 6.01 -14.34 -13.99
C TYR A 48 5.64 -14.04 -15.45
N ALA A 49 5.32 -15.07 -16.25
CA ALA A 49 4.86 -14.89 -17.63
C ALA A 49 3.62 -14.00 -17.75
N VAL A 50 2.74 -14.00 -16.74
CA VAL A 50 1.57 -13.11 -16.69
C VAL A 50 1.99 -11.64 -16.63
N PHE A 51 3.02 -11.30 -15.85
CA PHE A 51 3.53 -9.93 -15.76
C PHE A 51 4.37 -9.57 -16.98
N ASP A 52 5.14 -10.51 -17.53
CA ASP A 52 5.94 -10.30 -18.74
C ASP A 52 5.06 -9.97 -19.97
N ALA A 53 3.83 -10.50 -20.00
CA ALA A 53 2.85 -10.24 -21.06
C ALA A 53 2.14 -8.88 -20.94
N MET A 54 2.33 -8.12 -19.87
CA MET A 54 1.68 -6.81 -19.68
C MET A 54 2.54 -5.68 -20.24
N GLU A 55 2.17 -5.15 -21.41
CA GLU A 55 2.95 -4.11 -22.09
C GLU A 55 3.10 -2.81 -21.28
N ASP A 56 2.06 -2.44 -20.52
CA ASP A 56 2.01 -1.22 -19.71
C ASP A 56 2.58 -1.40 -18.29
N VAL A 57 3.23 -2.53 -18.00
CA VAL A 57 3.78 -2.84 -16.67
C VAL A 57 5.30 -3.07 -16.77
N THR A 58 6.00 -2.60 -15.75
CA THR A 58 7.35 -3.06 -15.40
C THR A 58 7.31 -3.54 -13.96
N TYR A 59 7.98 -4.65 -13.67
CA TYR A 59 7.96 -5.19 -12.31
C TYR A 59 9.36 -5.54 -11.82
N THR A 60 9.58 -5.28 -10.53
CA THR A 60 10.76 -5.73 -9.79
C THR A 60 10.32 -6.80 -8.81
N LYS A 61 11.03 -7.93 -8.79
CA LYS A 61 10.79 -9.01 -7.83
C LYS A 61 11.38 -8.63 -6.47
N ALA A 62 10.62 -8.82 -5.41
CA ALA A 62 11.08 -8.78 -4.02
C ALA A 62 10.73 -10.09 -3.33
N GLN A 63 11.71 -10.71 -2.68
CA GLN A 63 11.52 -11.96 -1.98
C GLN A 63 11.42 -11.71 -0.48
N LEU A 64 10.28 -12.08 0.10
CA LEU A 64 10.00 -11.90 1.52
C LEU A 64 10.27 -13.20 2.31
N PRO A 65 10.79 -13.08 3.54
CA PRO A 65 10.99 -11.85 4.32
C PRO A 65 12.31 -11.09 4.07
N GLN A 66 13.17 -11.57 3.16
CA GLN A 66 14.53 -11.03 2.96
C GLN A 66 14.52 -9.55 2.56
N ASP A 67 13.59 -9.17 1.68
CA ASP A 67 13.45 -7.81 1.14
C ASP A 67 12.43 -6.93 1.90
N ALA A 68 11.96 -7.35 3.07
CA ALA A 68 10.94 -6.62 3.83
C ALA A 68 11.36 -5.18 4.17
N GLY A 69 12.67 -4.92 4.26
CA GLY A 69 13.23 -3.57 4.46
C GLY A 69 12.96 -2.57 3.33
N LEU A 70 12.48 -3.03 2.16
CA LEU A 70 12.00 -2.17 1.07
C LEU A 70 10.64 -1.53 1.39
N LEU A 71 9.81 -2.19 2.20
CA LEU A 71 8.42 -1.84 2.46
C LEU A 71 8.29 -0.70 3.49
N LYS A 72 8.80 0.47 3.14
CA LYS A 72 8.84 1.67 4.01
C LYS A 72 8.70 2.97 3.21
N PRO A 73 8.44 4.11 3.87
CA PRO A 73 8.32 5.40 3.19
C PRO A 73 9.53 5.72 2.30
N GLY A 74 9.27 6.30 1.14
CA GLY A 74 10.21 6.49 0.04
C GLY A 74 10.07 5.45 -1.07
N LEU A 75 9.42 4.30 -0.81
CA LEU A 75 9.13 3.31 -1.84
C LEU A 75 8.15 3.84 -2.89
N GLU A 76 7.16 4.65 -2.48
CA GLU A 76 6.15 5.27 -3.34
C GLU A 76 6.73 6.20 -4.41
N LYS A 77 7.98 6.65 -4.24
CA LYS A 77 8.69 7.44 -5.25
C LYS A 77 9.22 6.57 -6.40
N LYS A 78 9.46 5.28 -6.11
CA LYS A 78 10.07 4.31 -7.04
C LYS A 78 9.04 3.39 -7.69
N TYR A 79 7.95 3.10 -6.99
CA TYR A 79 6.91 2.18 -7.43
C TYR A 79 5.53 2.80 -7.22
N ASP A 80 4.62 2.47 -8.13
CA ASP A 80 3.24 2.95 -8.09
C ASP A 80 2.36 2.00 -7.27
N VAL A 81 2.68 0.71 -7.31
CA VAL A 81 1.88 -0.35 -6.67
C VAL A 81 2.78 -1.48 -6.14
N ILE A 82 2.35 -2.06 -5.02
CA ILE A 82 2.88 -3.32 -4.50
C ILE A 82 1.88 -4.43 -4.84
N VAL A 83 2.30 -5.42 -5.60
CA VAL A 83 1.52 -6.63 -5.86
C VAL A 83 2.02 -7.73 -4.95
N MET A 84 1.16 -8.23 -4.07
CA MET A 84 1.54 -9.14 -2.99
C MET A 84 1.06 -10.56 -3.24
N TYR A 85 2.01 -11.46 -3.47
CA TYR A 85 1.78 -12.91 -3.60
C TYR A 85 2.61 -13.72 -2.59
N ASP A 86 3.32 -13.06 -1.69
CA ASP A 86 4.00 -13.70 -0.58
C ASP A 86 3.01 -14.26 0.45
N MET A 87 3.48 -15.23 1.23
CA MET A 87 2.77 -15.86 2.34
C MET A 87 3.70 -15.97 3.56
N VAL A 88 4.39 -14.89 3.91
CA VAL A 88 5.29 -14.90 5.07
C VAL A 88 4.52 -14.92 6.38
N ARG A 89 5.11 -15.50 7.42
CA ARG A 89 4.45 -15.60 8.74
C ARG A 89 4.17 -14.23 9.35
N GLY A 90 5.07 -13.27 9.18
CA GLY A 90 4.94 -11.92 9.71
C GLY A 90 6.22 -11.10 9.52
N PHE A 91 6.12 -9.83 9.88
CA PHE A 91 7.25 -8.91 10.01
C PHE A 91 7.45 -8.54 11.48
N PRO A 92 8.65 -8.16 11.91
CA PRO A 92 8.86 -7.56 13.21
C PRO A 92 8.12 -6.20 13.31
N PRO A 93 7.76 -5.73 14.53
CA PRO A 93 6.90 -4.55 14.71
C PRO A 93 7.38 -3.29 13.98
N GLU A 94 8.68 -3.03 13.94
CA GLU A 94 9.23 -1.85 13.26
C GLU A 94 8.99 -1.88 11.74
N GLN A 95 9.00 -3.06 11.12
CA GLN A 95 8.69 -3.21 9.70
C GLN A 95 7.17 -3.13 9.45
N GLN A 96 6.35 -3.61 10.39
CA GLN A 96 4.90 -3.43 10.33
C GLN A 96 4.52 -1.95 10.35
N GLU A 97 5.10 -1.19 11.28
CA GLU A 97 4.90 0.26 11.39
C GLU A 97 5.39 0.99 10.13
N ALA A 98 6.54 0.61 9.60
CA ALA A 98 7.08 1.17 8.36
C ALA A 98 6.16 0.91 7.16
N PHE A 99 5.59 -0.30 7.05
CA PHE A 99 4.65 -0.63 5.98
C PHE A 99 3.37 0.22 6.11
N VAL A 100 2.78 0.32 7.31
CA VAL A 100 1.60 1.17 7.54
C VAL A 100 1.90 2.64 7.22
N ALA A 101 3.07 3.14 7.60
CA ALA A 101 3.49 4.50 7.28
C ALA A 101 3.65 4.73 5.77
N LEU A 102 4.13 3.72 5.04
CA LEU A 102 4.20 3.74 3.58
C LEU A 102 2.79 3.79 2.96
N LEU A 103 1.84 2.97 3.42
CA LEU A 103 0.47 2.99 2.90
C LEU A 103 -0.21 4.34 3.07
N ARG A 104 0.06 5.04 4.19
CA ARG A 104 -0.42 6.41 4.42
C ARG A 104 0.15 7.45 3.44
N ARG A 105 1.19 7.11 2.67
CA ARG A 105 1.70 7.95 1.56
C ARG A 105 0.93 7.75 0.25
N GLY A 106 0.07 6.75 0.16
CA GLY A 106 -0.82 6.52 -0.99
C GLY A 106 -0.26 5.59 -2.08
N ILE A 107 0.73 4.75 -1.77
CA ILE A 107 1.13 3.68 -2.71
C ILE A 107 -0.02 2.68 -2.90
N GLY A 108 -0.23 2.20 -4.12
CA GLY A 108 -1.22 1.17 -4.40
C GLY A 108 -0.85 -0.18 -3.79
N VAL A 109 -1.85 -1.00 -3.46
CA VAL A 109 -1.67 -2.39 -3.01
C VAL A 109 -2.64 -3.29 -3.75
N VAL A 110 -2.14 -4.42 -4.25
CA VAL A 110 -2.93 -5.52 -4.79
C VAL A 110 -2.55 -6.79 -4.05
N SER A 111 -3.47 -7.35 -3.27
CA SER A 111 -3.26 -8.62 -2.55
C SER A 111 -3.78 -9.78 -3.39
N LEU A 112 -2.91 -10.75 -3.70
CA LEU A 112 -3.25 -11.96 -4.44
C LEU A 112 -3.41 -13.17 -3.50
N HIS A 113 -4.00 -14.25 -3.98
CA HIS A 113 -4.52 -15.37 -3.19
C HIS A 113 -3.63 -15.84 -2.00
N HIS A 114 -2.32 -16.05 -2.22
CA HIS A 114 -1.39 -16.47 -1.16
C HIS A 114 -1.30 -15.50 0.03
N ASN A 115 -1.45 -14.20 -0.24
CA ASN A 115 -1.28 -13.17 0.75
C ASN A 115 -2.39 -13.14 1.81
N LEU A 116 -3.53 -13.78 1.56
CA LEU A 116 -4.54 -14.06 2.58
C LEU A 116 -3.99 -14.88 3.75
N GLY A 117 -2.98 -15.71 3.51
CA GLY A 117 -2.30 -16.52 4.52
C GLY A 117 -1.08 -15.87 5.16
N ALA A 118 -0.72 -14.66 4.73
CA ALA A 118 0.43 -13.91 5.25
C ALA A 118 0.10 -13.21 6.58
N HIS A 119 1.15 -12.80 7.30
CA HIS A 119 1.07 -11.94 8.49
C HIS A 119 0.02 -12.40 9.51
N ARG A 120 0.06 -13.71 9.83
CA ARG A 120 -1.05 -14.44 10.48
C ARG A 120 -1.54 -13.78 11.76
N ASP A 121 -0.64 -13.21 12.55
CA ASP A 121 -0.91 -12.64 13.87
C ASP A 121 -1.05 -11.11 13.85
N TRP A 122 -0.95 -10.48 12.68
CA TRP A 122 -1.03 -9.04 12.53
C TRP A 122 -2.46 -8.59 12.15
N GLY A 123 -3.23 -8.16 13.16
CA GLY A 123 -4.62 -7.76 12.95
C GLY A 123 -4.81 -6.60 11.97
N GLU A 124 -3.89 -5.63 11.95
CA GLU A 124 -3.98 -4.48 11.05
C GLU A 124 -3.79 -4.88 9.57
N PHE A 125 -2.92 -5.86 9.30
CA PHE A 125 -2.73 -6.38 7.95
C PHE A 125 -4.03 -6.89 7.32
N ARG A 126 -4.87 -7.56 8.12
CA ARG A 126 -6.16 -8.08 7.65
C ARG A 126 -7.11 -6.96 7.23
N LYS A 127 -7.04 -5.80 7.89
CA LYS A 127 -7.82 -4.61 7.49
C LYS A 127 -7.28 -4.02 6.20
N ILE A 128 -5.96 -4.00 6.04
CA ILE A 128 -5.28 -3.51 4.83
C ILE A 128 -5.69 -4.32 3.60
N ILE A 129 -5.66 -5.65 3.70
CA ILE A 129 -5.97 -6.53 2.54
C ILE A 129 -7.44 -6.96 2.46
N GLY A 130 -8.25 -6.65 3.48
CA GLY A 130 -9.67 -6.97 3.53
C GLY A 130 -10.03 -8.44 3.81
N GLY A 131 -9.08 -9.26 4.27
CA GLY A 131 -9.31 -10.70 4.49
C GLY A 131 -8.25 -11.41 5.33
N LYS A 132 -8.55 -12.66 5.70
CA LYS A 132 -7.65 -13.56 6.43
C LYS A 132 -7.96 -15.01 6.08
N PHE A 133 -6.96 -15.82 5.80
CA PHE A 133 -7.08 -17.27 5.78
C PHE A 133 -7.07 -17.84 7.21
N ILE A 134 -8.02 -18.72 7.52
CA ILE A 134 -8.19 -19.31 8.86
C ILE A 134 -7.46 -20.66 8.92
N PHE A 135 -6.28 -20.69 9.55
CA PHE A 135 -5.48 -21.91 9.74
C PHE A 135 -5.92 -22.75 10.94
N GLU A 136 -6.53 -22.10 11.92
CA GLU A 136 -6.95 -22.68 13.19
C GLU A 136 -8.30 -22.07 13.56
N PRO A 137 -9.14 -22.75 14.36
CA PRO A 137 -10.41 -22.19 14.81
C PRO A 137 -10.24 -20.79 15.44
N ILE A 138 -11.05 -19.82 14.99
CA ILE A 138 -11.10 -18.48 15.58
C ILE A 138 -12.54 -18.07 15.88
N THR A 139 -12.70 -17.18 16.86
CA THR A 139 -13.93 -16.40 17.04
C THR A 139 -13.83 -15.13 16.20
N ILE A 140 -14.87 -14.85 15.40
CA ILE A 140 -14.96 -13.70 14.50
C ILE A 140 -15.83 -12.62 15.12
#